data_AF-A0A397ABS7-F1
#
_entry.id   AF-A0A397ABS7-F1
#
_cell.length_a   1.000
_cell.length_b   1.000
_cell.length_c   1.000
_cell.angle_alpha   90.00
_cell.angle_beta   90.00
_cell.angle_gamma   90.00
#
_symmetry.space_group_name_H-M   'P 1'
#
loop_
_entity.id
_entity.type
_entity.pdbx_description
1 polymer ?
#
loop_
_entity_poly.entity_id
_entity_poly.type
_entity_poly.pdbx_seq_one_letter_code
_entity_poly.pdbx_strand_id
1 'polypeptide(L)'
;MYKWLNQAHRNGIRVKGGGNNTCSALYRLQAVLSIEEPLWSVKYGLKGAVDACLNMQHISHEKANKMMAFELKTGKPTNSIDHIGQVLLYTLLLDERQLLPTLLKKTWECQNCFVSAECMLHHAAIEHGSALSSGVPDVFDKVTSHLTVPELTYFKKWIQLLEWESRSNQNTSMLFPQSTEPRLLSNLKAQTHAPGFVELTFGDESANSSSFDAQSDLKIQDRVILSVQSPTHSIFHVAKASVAAVHPSYLRLSLFSAIPATILHGQSVVGSAFSYRVDKDATYSGLQAAKHNVLALMATPDMEAKRKLICHLHPPRFASLSVEARVRRRCLDTGGGGNDCEALLREFYSTMNTDQQKAIEQMLNAKDYSLILGMPGTGKTTAITMAVRMLRYLGLSVLVTSYTHAAVDNLLVKLLDMDVSVLRIGGTPALVHPKVGPHRLEAKSFEHAEQMRQAMLDASVVGC
;
A
#
# COMPACT_ATOMS: atom_id res chain seq x y z
N MET A 1 -11.18 -34.02 -25.25
CA MET A 1 -11.02 -33.27 -23.99
C MET A 1 -12.29 -33.26 -23.12
N TYR A 2 -13.42 -32.72 -23.56
CA TYR A 2 -14.67 -32.64 -22.77
C TYR A 2 -15.13 -33.98 -22.15
N LYS A 3 -15.09 -35.07 -22.91
CA LYS A 3 -15.41 -36.43 -22.41
C LYS A 3 -14.47 -36.86 -21.27
N TRP A 4 -13.18 -36.53 -21.36
CA TRP A 4 -12.17 -36.88 -20.37
C TRP A 4 -12.33 -36.06 -19.09
N LEU A 5 -12.57 -34.74 -19.19
CA LEU A 5 -12.84 -33.88 -18.03
C LEU A 5 -14.11 -34.33 -17.27
N ASN A 6 -15.17 -34.68 -18.00
CA ASN A 6 -16.38 -35.24 -17.40
C ASN A 6 -16.14 -36.58 -16.70
N GLN A 7 -15.29 -37.43 -17.28
CA GLN A 7 -14.89 -38.69 -16.64
C GLN A 7 -14.05 -38.45 -15.38
N ALA A 8 -13.12 -37.49 -15.43
CA ALA A 8 -12.29 -37.10 -14.29
C ALA A 8 -13.11 -36.50 -13.14
N HIS A 9 -14.17 -35.76 -13.45
CA HIS A 9 -15.09 -35.20 -12.46
C HIS A 9 -16.00 -36.27 -11.86
N ARG A 10 -16.59 -37.14 -12.68
CA ARG A 10 -17.55 -38.16 -12.20
C ARG A 10 -16.88 -39.33 -11.51
N ASN A 11 -15.84 -39.88 -12.13
CA ASN A 11 -15.25 -41.18 -11.73
C ASN A 11 -13.89 -41.02 -11.04
N GLY A 12 -13.27 -39.85 -11.13
CA GLY A 12 -11.90 -39.62 -10.66
C GLY A 12 -10.84 -40.25 -11.57
N ILE A 13 -9.58 -39.86 -11.34
CA ILE A 13 -8.38 -40.31 -12.04
C ILE A 13 -7.48 -41.02 -11.04
N ARG A 14 -7.10 -42.24 -11.36
CA ARG A 14 -6.20 -43.04 -10.54
C ARG A 14 -4.75 -42.77 -10.96
N VAL A 15 -3.96 -42.22 -10.04
CA VAL A 15 -2.54 -41.90 -10.22
C VAL A 15 -1.73 -43.00 -9.53
N LYS A 16 -0.83 -43.63 -10.28
CA LYS A 16 0.12 -44.62 -9.74
C LYS A 16 1.30 -43.87 -9.12
N GLY A 17 1.64 -44.16 -7.86
CA GLY A 17 2.88 -43.65 -7.25
C GLY A 17 4.11 -44.28 -7.93
N GLY A 18 5.18 -43.50 -8.12
CA GLY A 18 6.45 -44.03 -8.62
C GLY A 18 7.19 -44.82 -7.53
N GLY A 19 7.73 -45.99 -7.88
CA GLY A 19 8.42 -46.92 -6.98
C GLY A 19 7.54 -48.09 -6.51
N ASN A 20 8.15 -49.14 -5.94
CA ASN A 20 7.54 -50.43 -5.53
C ASN A 20 6.35 -50.36 -4.54
N ASN A 21 5.77 -49.19 -4.27
CA ASN A 21 4.55 -49.03 -3.50
C ASN A 21 3.29 -49.16 -4.36
N THR A 22 2.45 -50.14 -4.04
CA THR A 22 1.16 -50.45 -4.68
C THR A 22 0.04 -49.44 -4.38
N CYS A 23 0.33 -48.36 -3.66
CA CYS A 23 -0.69 -47.38 -3.27
C CYS A 23 -1.04 -46.45 -4.44
N SER A 24 -2.14 -46.74 -5.14
CA SER A 24 -2.70 -45.84 -6.14
C SER A 24 -3.54 -44.75 -5.47
N ALA A 25 -3.20 -43.48 -5.70
CA ALA A 25 -3.99 -42.34 -5.24
C ALA A 25 -5.13 -42.07 -6.23
N LEU A 26 -6.33 -41.75 -5.75
CA LEU A 26 -7.49 -41.42 -6.60
C LEU A 26 -7.82 -39.94 -6.42
N TYR A 27 -7.85 -39.18 -7.51
CA TYR A 27 -8.17 -37.75 -7.50
C TYR A 27 -9.42 -37.45 -8.31
N ARG A 28 -10.32 -36.61 -7.78
CA ARG A 28 -11.51 -36.12 -8.48
C ARG A 28 -11.29 -34.70 -8.97
N LEU A 29 -11.61 -34.42 -10.22
CA LEU A 29 -11.64 -33.05 -10.72
C LEU A 29 -12.82 -32.29 -10.11
N GLN A 30 -12.57 -31.18 -9.44
CA GLN A 30 -13.60 -30.30 -8.87
C GLN A 30 -13.94 -29.16 -9.82
N ALA A 31 -12.93 -28.50 -10.37
CA ALA A 31 -13.10 -27.39 -11.31
C ALA A 31 -11.85 -27.23 -12.21
N VAL A 32 -12.07 -26.69 -13.41
CA VAL A 32 -10.99 -26.08 -14.22
C VAL A 32 -10.88 -24.63 -13.77
N LEU A 33 -9.72 -24.22 -13.25
CA LEU A 33 -9.52 -22.90 -12.66
C LEU A 33 -9.13 -21.86 -13.72
N SER A 34 -8.31 -22.25 -14.70
CA SER A 34 -7.79 -21.40 -15.77
C SER A 34 -7.34 -22.27 -16.96
N ILE A 35 -7.21 -21.65 -18.14
CA ILE A 35 -6.79 -22.25 -19.40
C ILE A 35 -5.77 -21.30 -20.05
N GLU A 36 -4.76 -21.84 -20.73
CA GLU A 36 -3.68 -21.09 -21.40
C GLU A 36 -3.03 -20.03 -20.50
N GLU A 37 -2.71 -20.45 -19.28
CA GLU A 37 -2.30 -19.52 -18.25
C GLU A 37 -0.78 -19.28 -18.29
N PRO A 38 -0.32 -18.03 -18.49
CA PRO A 38 1.09 -17.71 -18.39
C PRO A 38 1.55 -17.79 -16.93
N LEU A 39 2.60 -18.59 -16.71
CA LEU A 39 3.25 -18.82 -15.42
C LEU A 39 4.67 -18.27 -15.45
N TRP A 40 5.04 -17.55 -14.39
CA TRP A 40 6.32 -16.88 -14.26
C TRP A 40 6.82 -17.13 -12.84
N SER A 41 8.04 -17.67 -12.73
CA SER A 41 8.75 -17.84 -11.45
C SER A 41 10.05 -17.06 -11.49
N VAL A 42 10.13 -16.09 -10.58
CA VAL A 42 11.34 -15.32 -10.34
C VAL A 42 12.33 -16.12 -9.49
N LYS A 43 11.86 -17.00 -8.60
CA LYS A 43 12.72 -17.84 -7.74
C LYS A 43 13.56 -18.83 -8.54
N TYR A 44 12.97 -19.42 -9.58
CA TYR A 44 13.61 -20.44 -10.41
C TYR A 44 14.07 -19.90 -11.76
N GLY A 45 13.78 -18.63 -12.10
CA GLY A 45 14.11 -18.04 -13.40
C GLY A 45 13.35 -18.70 -14.57
N LEU A 46 12.16 -19.22 -14.30
CA LEU A 46 11.38 -20.01 -15.25
C LEU A 46 10.16 -19.21 -15.73
N LYS A 47 9.83 -19.36 -17.01
CA LYS A 47 8.56 -18.90 -17.58
C LYS A 47 7.95 -20.02 -18.40
N GLY A 48 6.64 -20.09 -18.43
CA GLY A 48 5.90 -21.09 -19.19
C GLY A 48 4.43 -20.71 -19.36
N ALA A 49 3.69 -21.47 -20.16
CA ALA A 49 2.25 -21.32 -20.28
C ALA A 49 1.63 -22.69 -20.08
N VAL A 50 0.84 -22.84 -19.02
CA VAL A 50 0.17 -24.11 -18.73
C VAL A 50 -1.14 -24.17 -19.49
N ASP A 51 -1.43 -25.30 -20.13
CA ASP A 51 -2.65 -25.45 -20.93
C ASP A 51 -3.91 -25.35 -20.06
N ALA A 52 -3.90 -25.91 -18.84
CA ALA A 52 -4.94 -25.68 -17.84
C ALA A 52 -4.47 -25.88 -16.39
N CYS A 53 -5.07 -25.14 -15.46
CA CYS A 53 -4.94 -25.40 -14.02
C CYS A 53 -6.20 -26.08 -13.51
N LEU A 54 -6.02 -27.21 -12.83
CA LEU A 54 -7.11 -28.03 -12.33
C LEU A 54 -7.17 -27.99 -10.80
N ASN A 55 -8.38 -27.87 -10.26
CA ASN A 55 -8.64 -28.11 -8.85
C ASN A 55 -9.00 -29.59 -8.64
N MET A 56 -8.15 -30.33 -7.93
CA MET A 56 -8.24 -31.77 -7.77
C MET A 56 -8.40 -32.15 -6.29
N GLN A 57 -9.39 -32.97 -5.96
CA GLN A 57 -9.61 -33.48 -4.61
C GLN A 57 -9.09 -34.91 -4.48
N HIS A 58 -8.29 -35.19 -3.46
CA HIS A 58 -7.87 -36.56 -3.16
C HIS A 58 -9.02 -37.35 -2.49
N ILE A 59 -9.35 -38.54 -3.00
CA ILE A 59 -10.55 -39.29 -2.57
C ILE A 59 -10.27 -40.20 -1.37
N SER A 60 -9.06 -40.75 -1.22
CA SER A 60 -8.77 -41.73 -0.15
C SER A 60 -8.32 -41.13 1.18
N HIS A 61 -7.97 -39.84 1.19
CA HIS A 61 -7.82 -39.04 2.40
C HIS A 61 -8.65 -37.80 2.15
N GLU A 62 -9.60 -37.45 3.03
CA GLU A 62 -10.35 -36.18 3.01
C GLU A 62 -9.42 -34.97 3.24
N LYS A 63 -8.40 -34.83 2.38
CA LYS A 63 -7.44 -33.74 2.37
C LYS A 63 -7.97 -32.62 1.50
N ALA A 64 -7.47 -31.43 1.79
CA ALA A 64 -7.76 -30.22 1.04
C ALA A 64 -7.54 -30.41 -0.48
N ASN A 65 -8.36 -29.69 -1.22
CA ASN A 65 -8.22 -29.49 -2.67
C ASN A 65 -6.78 -29.10 -3.04
N LYS A 66 -6.23 -29.72 -4.07
CA LYS A 66 -4.89 -29.45 -4.59
C LYS A 66 -4.97 -28.91 -6.01
N MET A 67 -4.30 -27.78 -6.25
CA MET A 67 -4.10 -27.24 -7.59
C MET A 67 -3.07 -28.11 -8.34
N MET A 68 -3.37 -28.47 -9.59
CA MET A 68 -2.50 -29.27 -10.44
C MET A 68 -2.39 -28.66 -11.83
N ALA A 69 -1.16 -28.67 -12.38
CA ALA A 69 -0.93 -28.33 -13.78
C ALA A 69 -1.43 -29.45 -14.68
N PHE A 70 -2.08 -29.07 -15.78
CA PHE A 70 -2.49 -29.99 -16.82
C PHE A 70 -1.89 -29.54 -18.15
N GLU A 71 -1.13 -30.43 -18.77
CA GLU A 71 -0.54 -30.25 -20.10
C GLU A 71 -1.21 -31.19 -21.08
N LEU A 72 -1.60 -30.68 -22.25
CA LEU A 72 -2.22 -31.43 -23.32
C LEU A 72 -1.19 -31.67 -24.44
N LYS A 73 -0.88 -32.93 -24.70
CA LYS A 73 -0.15 -33.34 -25.91
C LYS A 73 -1.08 -34.08 -26.87
N THR A 74 -0.98 -33.73 -28.15
CA THR A 74 -1.67 -34.44 -29.25
C THR A 74 -0.68 -35.38 -29.95
N GLY A 75 -1.17 -36.48 -30.53
CA GLY A 75 -0.33 -37.48 -31.21
C GLY A 75 -0.09 -38.76 -30.40
N LYS A 76 1.01 -39.47 -30.67
CA LYS A 76 1.31 -40.77 -30.03
C LYS A 76 1.56 -40.59 -28.53
N PRO A 77 0.96 -41.42 -27.66
CA PRO A 77 1.17 -41.36 -26.22
C PRO A 77 2.61 -41.76 -25.90
N THR A 78 3.48 -40.76 -25.78
CA THR A 78 4.88 -40.91 -25.42
C THR A 78 5.04 -40.23 -24.06
N ASN A 79 5.31 -41.01 -23.02
CA ASN A 79 5.73 -40.48 -21.72
C ASN A 79 7.21 -40.10 -21.80
N SER A 80 7.55 -39.20 -22.73
CA SER A 80 8.93 -38.75 -22.92
C SER A 80 9.39 -38.01 -21.67
N ILE A 81 10.70 -38.03 -21.44
CA ILE A 81 11.33 -37.30 -20.34
C ILE A 81 11.04 -35.80 -20.48
N ASP A 82 10.95 -35.29 -21.71
CA ASP A 82 10.61 -33.89 -21.99
C ASP A 82 9.17 -33.54 -21.55
N HIS A 83 8.19 -34.40 -21.83
CA HIS A 83 6.81 -34.20 -21.39
C HIS A 83 6.67 -34.23 -19.87
N ILE A 84 7.39 -35.15 -19.21
CA ILE A 84 7.42 -35.24 -17.74
C ILE A 84 8.11 -33.99 -17.17
N GLY A 85 9.24 -33.58 -17.75
CA GLY A 85 9.99 -32.39 -17.34
C GLY A 85 9.15 -31.13 -17.44
N GLN A 86 8.38 -30.96 -18.52
CA GLN A 86 7.51 -29.81 -18.71
C GLN A 86 6.44 -29.71 -17.60
N VAL A 87 5.76 -30.82 -17.28
CA VAL A 87 4.75 -30.86 -16.21
C VAL A 87 5.37 -30.65 -14.82
N LEU A 88 6.59 -31.16 -14.59
CA LEU A 88 7.34 -30.91 -13.35
C LEU A 88 7.66 -29.42 -13.18
N LEU A 89 8.12 -28.76 -14.25
CA LEU A 89 8.39 -27.32 -14.24
C LEU A 89 7.11 -26.52 -13.98
N TYR A 90 5.99 -26.88 -14.59
CA TYR A 90 4.70 -26.25 -14.27
C TYR A 90 4.27 -26.47 -12.82
N THR A 91 4.57 -27.62 -12.24
CA THR A 91 4.27 -27.87 -10.82
C THR A 91 5.06 -26.91 -9.92
N LEU A 92 6.34 -26.67 -10.22
CA LEU A 92 7.16 -25.67 -9.51
C LEU A 92 6.62 -24.24 -9.71
N LEU A 93 6.18 -23.91 -10.93
CA LEU A 93 5.60 -22.61 -11.25
C LEU A 93 4.23 -22.37 -10.57
N LEU A 94 3.44 -23.43 -10.38
CA LEU A 94 2.17 -23.35 -9.65
C LEU A 94 2.35 -23.33 -8.13
N ASP A 95 3.42 -23.91 -7.60
CA ASP A 95 3.74 -23.87 -6.17
C ASP A 95 3.93 -22.43 -5.67
N GLU A 96 4.56 -21.57 -6.48
CA GLU A 96 4.66 -20.13 -6.19
C GLU A 96 3.33 -19.39 -6.18
N ARG A 97 2.28 -19.98 -6.77
CA ARG A 97 0.93 -19.42 -6.78
C ARG A 97 0.07 -19.93 -5.64
N GLN A 98 0.55 -20.83 -4.78
CA GLN A 98 -0.06 -21.02 -3.46
C GLN A 98 0.16 -19.75 -2.63
N LEU A 99 -0.75 -18.80 -2.86
CA LEU A 99 -0.91 -17.54 -2.16
C LEU A 99 -1.28 -17.87 -0.71
N LEU A 100 -0.28 -17.73 0.15
CA LEU A 100 -0.30 -17.96 1.59
C LEU A 100 -0.32 -19.46 2.00
N PRO A 101 0.40 -19.83 3.08
CA PRO A 101 0.32 -21.16 3.67
C PRO A 101 -1.12 -21.51 4.06
N THR A 102 -1.43 -22.81 4.07
CA THR A 102 -2.72 -23.29 4.58
C THR A 102 -2.95 -22.82 6.01
N LEU A 103 -4.21 -22.49 6.34
CA LEU A 103 -4.62 -22.13 7.70
C LEU A 103 -4.13 -23.16 8.73
N LEU A 104 -3.63 -22.67 9.85
CA LEU A 104 -3.16 -23.50 10.97
C LEU A 104 -4.28 -24.30 11.63
N LYS A 105 -5.54 -23.82 11.52
CA LYS A 105 -6.74 -24.43 12.13
C LYS A 105 -6.64 -24.65 13.64
N LYS A 106 -5.84 -23.82 14.32
CA LYS A 106 -5.63 -23.88 15.77
C LYS A 106 -6.21 -22.62 16.41
N THR A 107 -7.27 -22.81 17.18
CA THR A 107 -8.05 -21.70 17.77
C THR A 107 -7.19 -20.72 18.55
N TRP A 108 -6.35 -21.20 19.48
CA TRP A 108 -5.51 -20.31 20.31
C TRP A 108 -4.47 -19.52 19.51
N GLU A 109 -3.81 -20.16 18.55
CA GLU A 109 -2.81 -19.51 17.70
C GLU A 109 -3.46 -18.47 16.77
N CYS A 110 -4.64 -18.78 16.22
CA CYS A 110 -5.37 -17.86 15.34
C CYS A 110 -6.00 -16.69 16.11
N GLN A 111 -6.51 -16.90 17.33
CA GLN A 111 -7.08 -15.84 18.16
C GLN A 111 -6.05 -14.77 18.54
N ASN A 112 -4.80 -15.18 18.76
CA ASN A 112 -3.68 -14.29 19.13
C ASN A 112 -2.85 -13.82 17.92
N CYS A 113 -3.27 -14.16 16.70
CA CYS A 113 -2.52 -13.83 15.49
C CYS A 113 -2.79 -12.40 15.02
N PHE A 114 -1.72 -11.60 14.86
CA PHE A 114 -1.77 -10.21 14.41
C PHE A 114 -2.31 -10.02 12.99
N VAL A 115 -2.22 -11.06 12.14
CA VAL A 115 -2.71 -11.05 10.75
C VAL A 115 -4.00 -11.84 10.57
N SER A 116 -4.66 -12.22 11.66
CA SER A 116 -5.89 -13.03 11.63
C SER A 116 -6.99 -12.41 10.77
N ALA A 117 -7.19 -11.09 10.84
CA ALA A 117 -8.18 -10.39 10.01
C ALA A 117 -7.91 -10.54 8.50
N GLU A 118 -6.67 -10.30 8.07
CA GLU A 118 -6.28 -10.47 6.66
C GLU A 118 -6.40 -11.93 6.22
N CYS A 119 -5.97 -12.84 7.08
CA CYS A 119 -6.02 -14.27 6.85
C CYS A 119 -7.45 -14.78 6.65
N MET A 120 -8.39 -14.40 7.53
CA MET A 120 -9.80 -14.80 7.42
C MET A 120 -10.48 -14.18 6.20
N LEU A 121 -10.17 -12.90 5.88
CA LEU A 121 -10.70 -12.24 4.68
C LEU A 121 -10.18 -12.86 3.39
N HIS A 122 -8.90 -13.22 3.34
CA HIS A 122 -8.31 -13.96 2.22
C HIS A 122 -9.00 -15.31 2.05
N HIS A 123 -9.16 -16.06 3.14
CA HIS A 123 -9.85 -17.34 3.12
C HIS A 123 -11.27 -17.22 2.58
N ALA A 124 -12.05 -16.25 3.08
CA ALA A 124 -13.44 -16.04 2.66
C ALA A 124 -13.56 -15.56 1.21
N ALA A 125 -12.77 -14.56 0.80
CA ALA A 125 -12.94 -13.87 -0.47
C ALA A 125 -12.21 -14.53 -1.65
N ILE A 126 -11.02 -15.12 -1.41
CA ILE A 126 -10.14 -15.64 -2.47
C ILE A 126 -10.18 -17.16 -2.52
N GLU A 127 -10.11 -17.83 -1.36
CA GLU A 127 -10.12 -19.30 -1.28
C GLU A 127 -11.54 -19.90 -1.24
N HIS A 128 -12.57 -19.04 -1.17
CA HIS A 128 -13.97 -19.44 -1.03
C HIS A 128 -14.23 -20.31 0.21
N GLY A 129 -13.50 -20.00 1.28
CA GLY A 129 -13.60 -20.66 2.57
C GLY A 129 -14.82 -20.22 3.40
N SER A 130 -15.20 -21.07 4.34
CA SER A 130 -16.27 -20.87 5.32
C SER A 130 -15.74 -21.06 6.75
N ALA A 131 -16.59 -20.74 7.73
CA ALA A 131 -16.31 -21.00 9.15
C ALA A 131 -15.89 -22.47 9.38
N LEU A 132 -16.54 -23.41 8.69
CA LEU A 132 -16.21 -24.84 8.77
C LEU A 132 -14.84 -25.16 8.15
N SER A 133 -14.54 -24.65 6.95
CA SER A 133 -13.25 -24.95 6.30
C SER A 133 -12.06 -24.30 7.00
N SER A 134 -12.29 -23.19 7.69
CA SER A 134 -11.27 -22.46 8.45
C SER A 134 -10.70 -23.27 9.62
N GLY A 135 -11.51 -24.15 10.22
CA GLY A 135 -11.19 -24.86 11.46
C GLY A 135 -11.13 -23.96 12.71
N VAL A 136 -11.45 -22.66 12.58
CA VAL A 136 -11.48 -21.67 13.65
C VAL A 136 -12.71 -20.76 13.50
N PRO A 137 -13.94 -21.30 13.60
CA PRO A 137 -15.18 -20.62 13.24
C PRO A 137 -15.36 -19.29 13.98
N ASP A 138 -15.06 -19.23 15.28
CA ASP A 138 -15.21 -17.99 16.07
C ASP A 138 -14.35 -16.84 15.54
N VAL A 139 -13.12 -17.12 15.09
CA VAL A 139 -12.20 -16.11 14.53
C VAL A 139 -12.65 -15.71 13.13
N PHE A 140 -13.11 -16.68 12.35
CA PHE A 140 -13.64 -16.45 11.00
C PHE A 140 -14.88 -15.54 11.06
N ASP A 141 -15.90 -15.93 11.82
CA ASP A 141 -17.16 -15.21 11.90
C ASP A 141 -17.00 -13.82 12.51
N LYS A 142 -16.08 -13.65 13.47
CA LYS A 142 -15.74 -12.32 14.01
C LYS A 142 -15.29 -11.33 12.94
N VAL A 143 -14.63 -11.81 11.88
CA VAL A 143 -14.07 -10.96 10.82
C VAL A 143 -15.01 -10.86 9.62
N THR A 144 -15.79 -11.90 9.33
CA THR A 144 -16.53 -12.01 8.05
C THR A 144 -18.04 -11.99 8.18
N SER A 145 -18.63 -12.20 9.35
CA SER A 145 -20.08 -12.34 9.51
C SER A 145 -20.87 -11.10 9.09
N HIS A 146 -20.29 -9.91 9.26
CA HIS A 146 -20.91 -8.64 8.85
C HIS A 146 -20.72 -8.30 7.36
N LEU A 147 -20.01 -9.15 6.60
CA LEU A 147 -19.68 -8.89 5.21
C LEU A 147 -20.62 -9.59 4.24
N THR A 148 -20.95 -8.86 3.18
CA THR A 148 -21.79 -9.31 2.07
C THR A 148 -20.95 -9.80 0.89
N VAL A 149 -21.56 -10.56 -0.02
CA VAL A 149 -20.89 -11.07 -1.23
C VAL A 149 -20.29 -9.93 -2.10
N PRO A 150 -20.97 -8.79 -2.35
CA PRO A 150 -20.37 -7.67 -3.07
C PRO A 150 -19.14 -7.08 -2.38
N GLU A 151 -19.10 -7.04 -1.05
CA GLU A 151 -17.97 -6.52 -0.28
C GLU A 151 -16.75 -7.46 -0.36
N LEU A 152 -16.98 -8.78 -0.25
CA LEU A 152 -15.92 -9.78 -0.48
C LEU A 152 -15.41 -9.72 -1.92
N THR A 153 -16.28 -9.48 -2.89
CA THR A 153 -15.91 -9.31 -4.30
C THR A 153 -15.07 -8.04 -4.51
N TYR A 154 -15.43 -6.93 -3.86
CA TYR A 154 -14.65 -5.71 -3.85
C TYR A 154 -13.26 -5.94 -3.25
N PHE A 155 -13.19 -6.59 -2.09
CA PHE A 155 -11.93 -6.95 -1.43
C PHE A 155 -11.04 -7.78 -2.35
N LYS A 156 -11.56 -8.89 -2.91
CA LYS A 156 -10.84 -9.75 -3.85
C LYS A 156 -10.25 -8.96 -5.00
N LYS A 157 -11.07 -8.13 -5.66
CA LYS A 157 -10.65 -7.31 -6.80
C LYS A 157 -9.49 -6.39 -6.43
N TRP A 158 -9.60 -5.63 -5.36
CA TRP A 158 -8.58 -4.63 -5.00
C TRP A 158 -7.31 -5.24 -4.46
N ILE A 159 -7.39 -6.31 -3.67
CA ILE A 159 -6.20 -7.02 -3.19
C ILE A 159 -5.42 -7.61 -4.38
N GLN A 160 -6.10 -8.25 -5.33
CA GLN A 160 -5.47 -8.79 -6.54
C GLN A 160 -4.80 -7.69 -7.38
N LEU A 161 -5.47 -6.56 -7.61
CA LEU A 161 -4.89 -5.43 -8.33
C LEU A 161 -3.66 -4.86 -7.62
N LEU A 162 -3.72 -4.68 -6.30
CA LEU A 162 -2.60 -4.18 -5.51
C LEU A 162 -1.42 -5.16 -5.49
N GLU A 163 -1.68 -6.46 -5.44
CA GLU A 163 -0.65 -7.49 -5.51
C GLU A 163 -0.01 -7.55 -6.90
N TRP A 164 -0.80 -7.45 -7.97
CA TRP A 164 -0.28 -7.38 -9.34
C TRP A 164 0.57 -6.13 -9.56
N GLU A 165 0.10 -4.97 -9.09
CA GLU A 165 0.84 -3.71 -9.15
C GLU A 165 2.11 -3.78 -8.28
N SER A 166 2.04 -4.39 -7.09
CA SER A 166 3.20 -4.58 -6.22
C SER A 166 4.23 -5.50 -6.88
N ARG A 167 3.81 -6.59 -7.53
CA ARG A 167 4.71 -7.50 -8.26
C ARG A 167 5.33 -6.85 -9.49
N SER A 168 4.56 -6.02 -10.20
CA SER A 168 5.02 -5.29 -11.38
C SER A 168 6.01 -4.18 -11.00
N ASN A 169 5.78 -3.48 -9.88
CA ASN A 169 6.73 -2.54 -9.30
C ASN A 169 7.96 -3.24 -8.70
N GLN A 170 7.80 -4.47 -8.20
CA GLN A 170 8.87 -5.37 -7.79
C GLN A 170 9.51 -6.09 -8.99
N ASN A 171 9.71 -5.40 -10.12
CA ASN A 171 10.57 -5.91 -11.20
C ASN A 171 11.97 -6.23 -10.63
N THR A 172 12.16 -7.52 -10.31
CA THR A 172 13.32 -8.40 -10.52
C THR A 172 14.70 -8.03 -9.98
N SER A 173 14.89 -6.97 -9.19
CA SER A 173 16.24 -6.59 -8.75
C SER A 173 16.55 -6.56 -7.26
N MET A 174 15.55 -6.80 -6.39
CA MET A 174 15.82 -6.88 -4.96
C MET A 174 16.53 -8.16 -4.51
N LEU A 175 16.53 -9.23 -5.31
CA LEU A 175 16.92 -10.56 -4.83
C LEU A 175 18.15 -11.17 -5.54
N PHE A 176 18.59 -10.58 -6.64
CA PHE A 176 19.84 -10.96 -7.32
C PHE A 176 20.72 -9.73 -7.50
N PRO A 177 21.89 -9.63 -6.84
CA PRO A 177 22.84 -8.57 -7.12
C PRO A 177 23.47 -8.87 -8.48
N GLN A 178 22.88 -8.37 -9.57
CA GLN A 178 23.63 -8.15 -10.80
C GLN A 178 24.17 -6.72 -10.77
N SER A 179 25.46 -6.58 -11.05
CA SER A 179 26.30 -5.41 -10.83
C SER A 179 26.02 -4.21 -11.75
N THR A 180 24.87 -4.17 -12.43
CA THR A 180 24.61 -3.21 -13.53
C THR A 180 23.19 -2.63 -13.47
N GLU A 181 22.63 -2.41 -12.28
CA GLU A 181 21.32 -1.77 -12.13
C GLU A 181 21.40 -0.28 -11.71
N PRO A 182 20.63 0.62 -12.35
CA PRO A 182 20.61 2.08 -12.09
C PRO A 182 19.91 2.49 -10.76
N ARG A 183 19.74 1.54 -9.84
CA ARG A 183 19.02 1.70 -8.56
C ARG A 183 19.92 1.48 -7.34
N LEU A 184 21.19 1.21 -7.57
CA LEU A 184 22.15 0.75 -6.59
C LEU A 184 23.36 1.69 -6.57
N LEU A 185 23.64 2.30 -5.42
CA LEU A 185 24.92 2.94 -5.17
C LEU A 185 25.73 2.05 -4.22
N SER A 186 26.91 1.62 -4.67
CA SER A 186 27.83 0.78 -3.90
C SER A 186 29.19 1.45 -3.77
N ASN A 187 30.07 0.90 -2.93
CA ASN A 187 31.41 1.45 -2.68
C ASN A 187 31.42 2.88 -2.14
N LEU A 188 30.38 3.24 -1.38
CA LEU A 188 30.29 4.53 -0.73
C LEU A 188 31.11 4.54 0.56
N LYS A 189 31.82 5.63 0.85
CA LYS A 189 32.52 5.83 2.12
C LYS A 189 31.83 6.91 2.91
N ALA A 190 31.74 6.75 4.22
CA ALA A 190 31.18 7.82 5.04
C ALA A 190 32.22 8.91 5.30
N GLN A 191 31.82 10.14 5.02
CA GLN A 191 32.59 11.34 5.37
C GLN A 191 32.22 11.81 6.78
N THR A 192 30.93 11.76 7.12
CA THR A 192 30.41 12.21 8.42
C THR A 192 29.32 11.26 8.93
N HIS A 193 29.37 10.92 10.21
CA HIS A 193 28.34 10.18 10.92
C HIS A 193 27.75 10.99 12.07
N ALA A 194 26.43 11.06 12.13
CA ALA A 194 25.68 11.52 13.30
C ALA A 194 24.50 10.56 13.56
N PRO A 195 23.94 10.54 14.78
CA PRO A 195 22.82 9.64 15.10
C PRO A 195 21.60 9.76 14.17
N GLY A 196 21.37 10.94 13.59
CA GLY A 196 20.24 11.23 12.71
C GLY A 196 20.57 11.40 11.22
N PHE A 197 21.84 11.40 10.82
CA PHE A 197 22.22 11.51 9.41
C PHE A 197 23.58 10.88 9.11
N VAL A 198 23.79 10.52 7.84
CA VAL A 198 25.09 10.10 7.32
C VAL A 198 25.36 10.79 5.98
N GLU A 199 26.60 11.22 5.80
CA GLU A 199 27.07 11.78 4.53
C GLU A 199 28.05 10.80 3.89
N LEU A 200 27.72 10.37 2.68
CA LEU A 200 28.43 9.34 1.94
C LEU A 200 29.09 9.94 0.70
N THR A 201 30.36 9.63 0.47
CA THR A 201 31.14 9.99 -0.72
C THR A 201 31.43 8.77 -1.57
N PHE A 202 31.70 8.98 -2.85
CA PHE A 202 32.09 7.92 -3.77
C PHE A 202 33.57 7.56 -3.59
N GLY A 203 33.90 6.27 -3.57
CA GLY A 203 35.30 5.84 -3.45
C GLY A 203 36.14 6.20 -4.68
N ASP A 204 37.34 6.74 -4.44
CA ASP A 204 38.35 7.04 -5.46
C ASP A 204 38.95 5.76 -6.07
N GLU A 205 38.29 5.14 -7.05
CA GLU A 205 38.98 4.34 -8.07
C GLU A 205 38.31 4.54 -9.44
N SER A 206 39.07 5.16 -10.34
CA SER A 206 38.80 5.37 -11.78
C SER A 206 37.60 6.26 -12.15
N ALA A 207 37.94 7.51 -12.45
CA ALA A 207 37.36 8.36 -13.48
C ALA A 207 36.30 7.69 -14.37
N ASN A 208 35.05 8.09 -14.17
CA ASN A 208 34.41 8.94 -15.16
C ASN A 208 33.42 9.85 -14.44
N SER A 209 33.59 11.16 -14.64
CA SER A 209 32.69 12.23 -14.24
C SER A 209 31.27 12.13 -14.86
N SER A 210 30.94 11.00 -15.49
CA SER A 210 29.63 10.64 -16.04
C SER A 210 28.86 9.63 -15.19
N SER A 211 29.43 9.12 -14.09
CA SER A 211 28.81 8.08 -13.26
C SER A 211 27.57 8.56 -12.48
N PHE A 212 27.46 9.85 -12.19
CA PHE A 212 26.29 10.42 -11.52
C PHE A 212 25.10 10.65 -12.47
N ASP A 213 25.37 11.05 -13.72
CA ASP A 213 24.33 11.38 -14.72
C ASP A 213 23.69 10.14 -15.35
N ALA A 214 24.36 8.99 -15.33
CA ALA A 214 23.90 7.80 -16.05
C ALA A 214 23.28 6.70 -15.17
N GLN A 215 23.44 6.71 -13.84
CA GLN A 215 23.18 5.52 -13.02
C GLN A 215 22.41 5.67 -11.69
N SER A 216 21.99 6.86 -11.23
CA SER A 216 21.17 6.94 -9.99
C SER A 216 19.84 7.67 -10.19
N ASP A 217 18.73 6.93 -10.18
CA ASP A 217 17.34 7.45 -10.07
C ASP A 217 16.98 7.86 -8.61
N LEU A 218 17.99 8.27 -7.82
CA LEU A 218 17.78 8.68 -6.43
C LEU A 218 17.39 10.16 -6.38
N LYS A 219 16.19 10.41 -5.87
CA LYS A 219 15.64 11.74 -5.64
C LYS A 219 15.64 12.05 -4.16
N ILE A 220 15.65 13.35 -3.83
CA ILE A 220 15.46 13.80 -2.45
C ILE A 220 14.18 13.16 -1.91
N GLN A 221 14.29 12.52 -0.74
CA GLN A 221 13.33 11.70 0.02
C GLN A 221 12.96 10.33 -0.52
N ASP A 222 13.63 9.85 -1.57
CA ASP A 222 13.59 8.42 -1.79
C ASP A 222 13.97 7.72 -0.49
N ARG A 223 13.08 6.82 -0.04
CA ARG A 223 13.41 5.95 1.08
C ARG A 223 14.47 5.00 0.59
N VAL A 224 15.48 4.80 1.41
CA VAL A 224 16.60 3.95 1.10
C VAL A 224 16.95 3.07 2.29
N ILE A 225 17.52 1.93 1.98
CA ILE A 225 18.07 0.99 2.95
C ILE A 225 19.59 1.06 2.82
N LEU A 226 20.27 1.23 3.96
CA LEU A 226 21.71 1.17 4.05
C LEU A 226 22.14 -0.24 4.40
N SER A 227 23.13 -0.73 3.69
CA SER A 227 23.84 -1.97 3.96
C SER A 227 25.34 -1.66 4.04
N VAL A 228 26.13 -2.50 4.71
CA VAL A 228 27.58 -2.36 4.79
C VAL A 228 28.28 -3.60 4.23
N GLN A 229 29.39 -3.41 3.53
CA GLN A 229 30.09 -4.45 2.81
C GLN A 229 31.60 -4.34 3.04
N SER A 230 32.24 -5.48 3.23
CA SER A 230 33.70 -5.67 3.21
C SER A 230 34.04 -6.63 2.06
N PRO A 231 35.31 -6.82 1.70
CA PRO A 231 35.69 -7.74 0.62
C PRO A 231 35.18 -9.18 0.80
N THR A 232 34.94 -9.61 2.05
CA THR A 232 34.58 -11.00 2.37
C THR A 232 33.18 -11.17 2.97
N HIS A 233 32.58 -10.11 3.54
CA HIS A 233 31.30 -10.18 4.24
C HIS A 233 30.41 -8.97 3.92
N SER A 234 29.08 -9.17 3.91
CA SER A 234 28.08 -8.11 3.79
C SER A 234 27.05 -8.22 4.92
N ILE A 235 26.68 -7.08 5.51
CA ILE A 235 25.55 -6.98 6.44
C ILE A 235 24.49 -6.10 5.77
N PHE A 236 23.34 -6.69 5.49
CA PHE A 236 22.24 -6.00 4.83
C PHE A 236 21.33 -5.28 5.85
N HIS A 237 20.71 -4.18 5.43
CA HIS A 237 19.65 -3.50 6.18
C HIS A 237 20.07 -2.98 7.57
N VAL A 238 21.26 -2.39 7.62
CA VAL A 238 21.84 -1.83 8.84
C VAL A 238 21.07 -0.62 9.35
N ALA A 239 20.54 0.21 8.44
CA ALA A 239 19.70 1.34 8.78
C ALA A 239 18.73 1.65 7.64
N LYS A 240 17.58 2.25 7.97
CA LYS A 240 16.69 2.87 6.98
C LYS A 240 16.88 4.38 7.00
N ALA A 241 16.74 5.02 5.85
CA ALA A 241 16.91 6.45 5.71
C ALA A 241 16.02 7.04 4.61
N SER A 242 15.97 8.37 4.56
CA SER A 242 15.52 9.11 3.38
C SER A 242 16.68 9.92 2.80
N VAL A 243 16.70 10.08 1.48
CA VAL A 243 17.69 10.93 0.81
C VAL A 243 17.44 12.40 1.20
N ALA A 244 18.41 13.05 1.85
CA ALA A 244 18.31 14.44 2.27
C ALA A 244 18.89 15.41 1.24
N ALA A 245 20.01 15.04 0.60
CA ALA A 245 20.61 15.81 -0.48
C ALA A 245 21.35 14.88 -1.45
N VAL A 246 21.32 15.24 -2.74
CA VAL A 246 21.95 14.53 -3.84
C VAL A 246 22.92 15.51 -4.50
N HIS A 247 24.22 15.27 -4.41
CA HIS A 247 25.28 16.11 -4.98
C HIS A 247 26.26 15.24 -5.77
N PRO A 248 26.89 15.73 -6.85
CA PRO A 248 27.83 14.93 -7.64
C PRO A 248 28.96 14.27 -6.85
N SER A 249 29.37 14.90 -5.73
CA SER A 249 30.46 14.41 -4.87
C SER A 249 29.99 13.68 -3.61
N TYR A 250 28.73 13.82 -3.21
CA TYR A 250 28.24 13.24 -1.97
C TYR A 250 26.72 13.01 -1.97
N LEU A 251 26.30 12.05 -1.15
CA LEU A 251 24.92 11.72 -0.86
C LEU A 251 24.69 11.91 0.65
N ARG A 252 23.76 12.79 1.02
CA ARG A 252 23.38 12.95 2.44
C ARG A 252 22.07 12.21 2.69
N LEU A 253 22.05 11.35 3.70
CA LEU A 253 20.91 10.53 4.09
C LEU A 253 20.46 10.90 5.51
N SER A 254 19.17 11.14 5.69
CA SER A 254 18.53 11.33 6.99
C SER A 254 18.11 9.97 7.55
N LEU A 255 18.77 9.50 8.61
CA LEU A 255 18.55 8.18 9.18
C LEU A 255 17.24 8.14 9.99
N PHE A 256 16.45 7.09 9.83
CA PHE A 256 15.29 6.82 10.69
C PHE A 256 15.70 6.12 12.00
N SER A 257 16.85 5.46 11.98
CA SER A 257 17.47 4.79 13.12
C SER A 257 18.98 4.92 13.02
N ALA A 258 19.65 5.15 14.15
CA ALA A 258 21.11 5.21 14.18
C ALA A 258 21.72 3.89 13.69
N ILE A 259 22.86 3.99 12.98
CA ILE A 259 23.66 2.82 12.60
C ILE A 259 24.21 2.19 13.90
N PRO A 260 24.11 0.85 14.08
CA PRO A 260 24.63 0.19 15.27
C PRO A 260 26.10 0.52 15.54
N ALA A 261 26.41 0.89 16.78
CA ALA A 261 27.76 1.25 17.19
C ALA A 261 28.78 0.11 16.98
N THR A 262 28.34 -1.15 17.09
CA THR A 262 29.17 -2.34 16.81
C THR A 262 29.70 -2.37 15.37
N ILE A 263 28.96 -1.81 14.40
CA ILE A 263 29.40 -1.68 13.02
C ILE A 263 30.34 -0.49 12.88
N LEU A 264 29.98 0.68 13.43
CA LEU A 264 30.79 1.90 13.36
C LEU A 264 32.17 1.76 14.02
N HIS A 265 32.27 0.99 15.10
CA HIS A 265 33.52 0.70 15.79
C HIS A 265 34.29 -0.50 15.21
N GLY A 266 33.83 -1.06 14.08
CA GLY A 266 34.49 -2.17 13.41
C GLY A 266 34.49 -3.50 14.18
N GLN A 267 33.61 -3.66 15.17
CA GLN A 267 33.48 -4.85 16.01
C GLN A 267 32.52 -5.90 15.40
N SER A 268 32.04 -5.67 14.18
CA SER A 268 31.15 -6.59 13.46
C SER A 268 31.92 -7.45 12.46
N VAL A 269 31.22 -8.40 11.80
CA VAL A 269 31.82 -9.30 10.80
C VAL A 269 32.41 -8.59 9.57
N VAL A 270 32.06 -7.32 9.33
CA VAL A 270 32.65 -6.52 8.23
C VAL A 270 33.94 -5.79 8.63
N GLY A 271 34.35 -5.87 9.91
CA GLY A 271 35.55 -5.22 10.42
C GLY A 271 35.49 -3.69 10.38
N SER A 272 36.66 -3.04 10.48
CA SER A 272 36.79 -1.57 10.46
C SER A 272 36.87 -0.97 9.05
N ALA A 273 37.17 -1.78 8.03
CA ALA A 273 37.34 -1.37 6.65
C ALA A 273 36.17 -1.88 5.80
N PHE A 274 35.07 -1.14 5.81
CA PHE A 274 33.85 -1.45 5.06
C PHE A 274 33.40 -0.25 4.22
N SER A 275 32.63 -0.53 3.18
CA SER A 275 31.91 0.45 2.35
C SER A 275 30.41 0.34 2.57
N TYR A 276 29.70 1.41 2.25
CA TYR A 276 28.26 1.50 2.27
C TYR A 276 27.68 1.14 0.90
N ARG A 277 26.54 0.48 0.98
CA ARG A 277 25.63 0.23 -0.13
C ARG A 277 24.28 0.86 0.20
N VAL A 278 23.70 1.55 -0.78
CA VAL A 278 22.41 2.23 -0.67
C VAL A 278 21.47 1.65 -1.71
N ASP A 279 20.36 1.10 -1.25
CA ASP A 279 19.30 0.51 -2.06
C ASP A 279 18.01 1.32 -1.90
N LYS A 280 17.26 1.57 -2.97
CA LYS A 280 15.93 2.20 -2.86
C LYS A 280 14.96 1.27 -2.12
N ASP A 281 14.36 1.78 -1.05
CA ASP A 281 13.41 1.04 -0.21
C ASP A 281 12.04 0.97 -0.90
N ALA A 282 11.79 -0.12 -1.64
CA ALA A 282 10.48 -0.41 -2.21
C ALA A 282 9.49 -1.04 -1.19
N THR A 283 9.91 -1.32 0.05
CA THR A 283 9.07 -2.01 1.05
C THR A 283 7.97 -1.13 1.62
N TYR A 284 8.15 0.20 1.59
CA TYR A 284 7.13 1.15 2.02
C TYR A 284 6.56 1.90 0.79
N SER A 285 5.86 1.16 -0.05
CA SER A 285 5.10 1.75 -1.16
C SER A 285 3.72 2.21 -0.68
N GLY A 286 3.14 3.22 -1.33
CA GLY A 286 1.74 3.62 -1.11
C GLY A 286 0.75 2.45 -1.31
N LEU A 287 1.16 1.38 -2.00
CA LEU A 287 0.36 0.17 -2.20
C LEU A 287 0.15 -0.62 -0.90
N GLN A 288 1.13 -0.65 0.01
CA GLN A 288 0.93 -1.31 1.32
C GLN A 288 -0.07 -0.54 2.19
N ALA A 289 -0.02 0.79 2.16
CA ALA A 289 -1.04 1.62 2.81
C ALA A 289 -2.42 1.42 2.18
N ALA A 290 -2.51 1.34 0.84
CA ALA A 290 -3.75 1.04 0.14
C ALA A 290 -4.30 -0.35 0.51
N LYS A 291 -3.44 -1.38 0.60
CA LYS A 291 -3.80 -2.72 1.04
C LYS A 291 -4.37 -2.70 2.46
N HIS A 292 -3.70 -2.00 3.38
CA HIS A 292 -4.17 -1.83 4.75
C HIS A 292 -5.52 -1.10 4.81
N ASN A 293 -5.74 -0.08 3.98
CA ASN A 293 -7.01 0.65 3.94
C ASN A 293 -8.16 -0.24 3.45
N VAL A 294 -7.94 -1.07 2.43
CA VAL A 294 -8.93 -2.05 1.95
C VAL A 294 -9.22 -3.09 3.04
N LEU A 295 -8.18 -3.57 3.73
CA LEU A 295 -8.33 -4.49 4.85
C LEU A 295 -9.16 -3.86 5.98
N ALA A 296 -8.83 -2.64 6.39
CA ALA A 296 -9.54 -1.91 7.45
C ALA A 296 -11.01 -1.64 7.09
N LEU A 297 -11.29 -1.32 5.81
CA LEU A 297 -12.65 -1.11 5.30
C LEU A 297 -13.53 -2.38 5.47
N MET A 298 -12.94 -3.56 5.32
CA MET A 298 -13.65 -4.84 5.42
C MET A 298 -13.67 -5.38 6.85
N ALA A 299 -12.53 -5.44 7.52
CA ALA A 299 -12.41 -6.07 8.84
C ALA A 299 -13.12 -5.30 9.95
N THR A 300 -13.31 -3.98 9.80
CA THR A 300 -13.91 -3.13 10.85
C THR A 300 -15.44 -3.08 10.69
N PRO A 301 -16.23 -3.54 11.68
CA PRO A 301 -17.70 -3.51 11.59
C PRO A 301 -18.26 -2.11 11.37
N ASP A 302 -17.74 -1.11 12.10
CA ASP A 302 -18.19 0.29 12.10
C ASP A 302 -18.02 1.03 10.75
N MET A 303 -17.34 0.41 9.78
CA MET A 303 -17.16 0.98 8.43
C MET A 303 -18.32 0.66 7.47
N GLU A 304 -19.45 0.11 7.96
CA GLU A 304 -20.61 -0.26 7.13
C GLU A 304 -21.14 0.89 6.27
N ALA A 305 -21.26 2.10 6.83
CA ALA A 305 -21.70 3.27 6.08
C ALA A 305 -20.77 3.58 4.89
N LYS A 306 -19.45 3.43 5.06
CA LYS A 306 -18.48 3.60 3.97
C LYS A 306 -18.59 2.47 2.95
N ARG A 307 -18.80 1.22 3.39
CA ARG A 307 -19.02 0.10 2.46
C ARG A 307 -20.28 0.30 1.61
N LYS A 308 -21.38 0.81 2.19
CA LYS A 308 -22.60 1.20 1.43
C LYS A 308 -22.32 2.21 0.33
N LEU A 309 -21.54 3.25 0.63
CA LEU A 309 -21.20 4.28 -0.35
C LEU A 309 -20.18 3.81 -1.40
N ILE A 310 -19.17 3.03 -0.99
CA ILE A 310 -18.02 2.66 -1.84
C ILE A 310 -18.23 1.33 -2.58
N CYS A 311 -18.69 0.29 -1.88
CA CYS A 311 -18.85 -1.05 -2.43
C CYS A 311 -20.21 -1.21 -3.12
N HIS A 312 -21.27 -0.66 -2.52
CA HIS A 312 -22.64 -0.78 -3.02
C HIS A 312 -23.11 0.43 -3.84
N LEU A 313 -22.29 1.49 -3.91
CA LEU A 313 -22.57 2.71 -4.66
C LEU A 313 -23.91 3.37 -4.31
N HIS A 314 -24.29 3.34 -3.03
CA HIS A 314 -25.48 4.04 -2.57
C HIS A 314 -25.38 5.55 -2.87
N PRO A 315 -26.43 6.19 -3.40
CA PRO A 315 -26.41 7.62 -3.70
C PRO A 315 -26.13 8.47 -2.44
N PRO A 316 -25.22 9.46 -2.51
CA PRO A 316 -24.95 10.35 -1.40
C PRO A 316 -26.16 11.24 -1.09
N ARG A 317 -26.37 11.52 0.19
CA ARG A 317 -27.47 12.36 0.67
C ARG A 317 -27.03 13.80 0.85
N PHE A 318 -27.96 14.70 0.56
CA PHE A 318 -27.77 16.14 0.71
C PHE A 318 -28.89 16.74 1.57
N ALA A 319 -28.55 17.76 2.34
CA ALA A 319 -29.52 18.67 2.94
C ALA A 319 -29.99 19.70 1.89
N SER A 320 -31.06 20.42 2.21
CA SER A 320 -31.58 21.52 1.38
C SER A 320 -31.63 22.78 2.23
N LEU A 321 -30.48 23.46 2.33
CA LEU A 321 -30.37 24.77 2.98
C LEU A 321 -29.44 25.65 2.15
N SER A 322 -29.85 26.89 1.91
CA SER A 322 -28.98 27.88 1.25
C SER A 322 -27.78 28.21 2.13
N VAL A 323 -26.72 28.72 1.48
CA VAL A 323 -25.51 29.17 2.17
C VAL A 323 -25.83 30.25 3.20
N GLU A 324 -26.66 31.24 2.85
CA GLU A 324 -27.03 32.32 3.77
C GLU A 324 -27.78 31.81 4.99
N ALA A 325 -28.72 30.87 4.79
CA ALA A 325 -29.49 30.31 5.89
C ALA A 325 -28.58 29.61 6.92
N ARG A 326 -27.54 28.90 6.45
CA ARG A 326 -26.56 28.23 7.31
C ARG A 326 -25.70 29.22 8.09
N VAL A 327 -25.14 30.21 7.38
CA VAL A 327 -24.24 31.21 7.98
C VAL A 327 -25.00 32.08 8.98
N ARG A 328 -26.20 32.55 8.63
CA ARG A 328 -27.05 33.36 9.54
C ARG A 328 -27.52 32.58 10.76
N ARG A 329 -27.93 31.32 10.59
CA ARG A 329 -28.29 30.44 11.73
C ARG A 329 -27.12 30.30 12.70
N ARG A 330 -25.91 30.04 12.20
CA ARG A 330 -24.71 29.95 13.03
C ARG A 330 -24.40 31.25 13.78
N CYS A 331 -24.60 32.40 13.14
CA CYS A 331 -24.41 33.71 13.77
C CYS A 331 -25.34 33.89 14.98
N LEU A 332 -26.60 33.48 14.84
CA LEU A 332 -27.59 33.53 15.93
C LEU A 332 -27.19 32.59 17.08
N ASP A 333 -26.76 31.36 16.76
CA ASP A 333 -26.41 30.35 17.76
C ASP A 333 -25.17 30.74 18.60
N THR A 334 -24.25 31.51 18.02
CA THR A 334 -22.98 31.89 18.66
C THR A 334 -23.02 33.25 19.36
N GLY A 335 -24.16 33.95 19.31
CA GLY A 335 -24.29 35.32 19.83
C GLY A 335 -23.37 36.32 19.12
N GLY A 336 -22.87 35.97 17.93
CA GLY A 336 -21.93 36.79 17.17
C GLY A 336 -22.59 38.07 16.64
N GLY A 337 -21.84 39.18 16.65
CA GLY A 337 -22.29 40.43 16.05
C GLY A 337 -22.53 40.24 14.55
N GLY A 338 -23.68 40.70 14.04
CA GLY A 338 -24.11 40.48 12.65
C GLY A 338 -23.12 40.94 11.56
N ASN A 339 -22.11 41.75 11.91
CA ASN A 339 -21.08 42.23 11.00
C ASN A 339 -20.21 41.11 10.40
N ASP A 340 -19.82 40.09 11.17
CA ASP A 340 -18.91 39.04 10.67
C ASP A 340 -19.61 38.10 9.68
N CYS A 341 -20.88 37.78 9.97
CA CYS A 341 -21.74 37.00 9.08
C CYS A 341 -21.92 37.68 7.73
N GLU A 342 -22.28 38.98 7.74
CA GLU A 342 -22.52 39.73 6.51
C GLU A 342 -21.22 40.01 5.74
N ALA A 343 -20.09 40.18 6.43
CA ALA A 343 -18.78 40.28 5.79
C ALA A 343 -18.41 38.99 5.04
N LEU A 344 -18.58 37.82 5.67
CA LEU A 344 -18.30 36.52 5.02
C LEU A 344 -19.20 36.27 3.81
N LEU A 345 -20.50 36.56 3.92
CA LEU A 345 -21.44 36.40 2.81
C LEU A 345 -21.11 37.36 1.66
N ARG A 346 -20.76 38.61 1.96
CA ARG A 346 -20.34 39.58 0.95
C ARG A 346 -19.06 39.14 0.24
N GLU A 347 -18.08 38.65 0.99
CA GLU A 347 -16.84 38.10 0.42
C GLU A 347 -17.14 36.91 -0.50
N PHE A 348 -17.97 35.97 -0.06
CA PHE A 348 -18.36 34.81 -0.85
C PHE A 348 -19.01 35.20 -2.19
N TYR A 349 -20.02 36.06 -2.16
CA TYR A 349 -20.74 36.46 -3.38
C TYR A 349 -19.94 37.39 -4.30
N SER A 350 -18.97 38.14 -3.78
CA SER A 350 -18.11 39.00 -4.58
C SER A 350 -16.92 38.28 -5.21
N THR A 351 -16.41 37.23 -4.55
CA THR A 351 -15.21 36.51 -5.01
C THR A 351 -15.52 35.28 -5.86
N MET A 352 -16.62 34.57 -5.58
CA MET A 352 -16.97 33.31 -6.23
C MET A 352 -17.92 33.53 -7.40
N ASN A 353 -17.66 32.85 -8.52
CA ASN A 353 -18.61 32.80 -9.63
C ASN A 353 -19.79 31.85 -9.34
N THR A 354 -20.81 31.85 -10.20
CA THR A 354 -22.04 31.05 -10.00
C THR A 354 -21.80 29.55 -9.88
N ASP A 355 -20.83 29.00 -10.60
CA ASP A 355 -20.54 27.55 -10.56
C ASP A 355 -19.78 27.17 -9.29
N GLN A 356 -18.85 28.01 -8.86
CA GLN A 356 -18.15 27.87 -7.58
C GLN A 356 -19.13 28.00 -6.41
N GLN A 357 -20.06 28.96 -6.46
CA GLN A 357 -21.09 29.12 -5.44
C GLN A 357 -21.95 27.87 -5.30
N LYS A 358 -22.45 27.31 -6.42
CA LYS A 358 -23.21 26.06 -6.43
C LYS A 358 -22.40 24.87 -5.91
N ALA A 359 -21.13 24.76 -6.29
CA ALA A 359 -20.26 23.69 -5.83
C ALA A 359 -20.02 23.75 -4.30
N ILE A 360 -19.82 24.95 -3.77
CA ILE A 360 -19.66 25.19 -2.32
C ILE A 360 -20.97 24.92 -1.59
N GLU A 361 -22.12 25.37 -2.12
CA GLU A 361 -23.43 25.07 -1.55
C GLU A 361 -23.70 23.56 -1.48
N GLN A 362 -23.38 22.83 -2.55
CA GLN A 362 -23.49 21.36 -2.58
C GLN A 362 -22.56 20.70 -1.55
N MET A 363 -21.33 21.22 -1.39
CA MET A 363 -20.39 20.73 -0.38
C MET A 363 -20.92 20.94 1.04
N LEU A 364 -21.42 22.13 1.37
CA LEU A 364 -21.99 22.45 2.69
C LEU A 364 -23.25 21.65 3.01
N ASN A 365 -23.96 21.19 1.98
CA ASN A 365 -25.15 20.36 2.12
C ASN A 365 -24.88 18.86 2.10
N ALA A 366 -23.67 18.41 1.77
CA ALA A 366 -23.34 16.99 1.72
C ALA A 366 -23.39 16.37 3.13
N LYS A 367 -24.18 15.30 3.28
CA LYS A 367 -24.20 14.47 4.49
C LYS A 367 -23.25 13.27 4.40
N ASP A 368 -22.98 12.82 3.18
CA ASP A 368 -22.13 11.65 2.91
C ASP A 368 -20.84 12.06 2.16
N TYR A 369 -20.94 12.48 0.89
CA TYR A 369 -19.83 13.08 0.14
C TYR A 369 -20.34 14.00 -0.99
N SER A 370 -19.45 14.87 -1.50
CA SER A 370 -19.69 15.67 -2.70
C SER A 370 -18.50 15.53 -3.65
N LEU A 371 -18.77 15.45 -4.95
CA LEU A 371 -17.75 15.38 -5.99
C LEU A 371 -17.75 16.69 -6.78
N ILE A 372 -16.65 17.43 -6.72
CA ILE A 372 -16.52 18.72 -7.41
C ILE A 372 -15.54 18.56 -8.57
N LEU A 373 -16.04 18.79 -9.78
CA LEU A 373 -15.21 18.78 -10.99
C LEU A 373 -14.54 20.14 -11.16
N GLY A 374 -13.22 20.16 -11.07
CA GLY A 374 -12.44 21.38 -11.25
C GLY A 374 -11.61 21.37 -12.52
N MET A 375 -12.13 21.97 -13.59
CA MET A 375 -11.40 22.11 -14.87
C MET A 375 -10.10 22.92 -14.69
N PRO A 376 -9.10 22.77 -15.58
CA PRO A 376 -7.89 23.58 -15.54
C PRO A 376 -8.22 25.09 -15.55
N GLY A 377 -7.53 25.88 -14.72
CA GLY A 377 -7.73 27.34 -14.65
C GLY A 377 -8.97 27.84 -13.90
N THR A 378 -9.92 26.99 -13.47
CA THR A 378 -11.19 27.44 -12.86
C THR A 378 -11.11 27.90 -11.40
N GLY A 379 -9.91 28.16 -10.88
CA GLY A 379 -9.74 28.63 -9.51
C GLY A 379 -10.10 27.61 -8.43
N LYS A 380 -9.94 26.30 -8.71
CA LYS A 380 -10.16 25.18 -7.77
C LYS A 380 -9.69 25.48 -6.34
N THR A 381 -8.42 25.86 -6.20
CA THR A 381 -7.83 26.12 -4.88
C THR A 381 -8.57 27.23 -4.16
N THR A 382 -8.94 28.30 -4.87
CA THR A 382 -9.68 29.42 -4.29
C THR A 382 -11.07 28.98 -3.82
N ALA A 383 -11.78 28.17 -4.61
CA ALA A 383 -13.08 27.62 -4.22
C ALA A 383 -12.97 26.71 -2.99
N ILE A 384 -11.94 25.84 -2.92
CA ILE A 384 -11.72 24.97 -1.76
C ILE A 384 -11.37 25.82 -0.53
N THR A 385 -10.48 26.81 -0.64
CA THR A 385 -10.12 27.70 0.48
C THR A 385 -11.34 28.44 1.03
N MET A 386 -12.21 28.95 0.15
CA MET A 386 -13.48 29.57 0.56
C MET A 386 -14.40 28.59 1.27
N ALA A 387 -14.53 27.36 0.75
CA ALA A 387 -15.32 26.31 1.40
C ALA A 387 -14.79 25.96 2.80
N VAL A 388 -13.47 25.82 2.96
CA VAL A 388 -12.84 25.56 4.27
C VAL A 388 -13.12 26.70 5.24
N ARG A 389 -13.01 27.96 4.79
CA ARG A 389 -13.35 29.14 5.60
C ARG A 389 -14.81 29.11 6.06
N MET A 390 -15.74 28.75 5.17
CA MET A 390 -17.15 28.59 5.54
C MET A 390 -17.38 27.45 6.55
N LEU A 391 -16.77 26.29 6.34
CA LEU A 391 -16.85 25.17 7.28
C LEU A 391 -16.30 25.55 8.66
N ARG A 392 -15.21 26.32 8.71
CA ARG A 392 -14.64 26.86 9.95
C ARG A 392 -15.57 27.85 10.64
N TYR A 393 -16.20 28.75 9.89
CA TYR A 393 -17.22 29.65 10.44
C TYR A 393 -18.41 28.88 11.04
N LEU A 394 -18.80 27.78 10.39
CA LEU A 394 -19.82 26.86 10.90
C LEU A 394 -19.38 26.03 12.12
N GLY A 395 -18.14 26.17 12.58
CA GLY A 395 -17.59 25.50 13.75
C GLY A 395 -17.09 24.07 13.50
N LEU A 396 -16.96 23.65 12.24
CA LEU A 396 -16.54 22.30 11.88
C LEU A 396 -15.00 22.21 11.83
N SER A 397 -14.45 21.07 12.23
CA SER A 397 -13.05 20.73 11.99
C SER A 397 -12.85 20.22 10.57
N VAL A 398 -11.74 20.59 9.92
CA VAL A 398 -11.47 20.24 8.51
C VAL A 398 -10.14 19.51 8.38
N LEU A 399 -10.16 18.33 7.75
CA LEU A 399 -8.96 17.62 7.31
C LEU A 399 -8.77 17.84 5.81
N VAL A 400 -7.63 18.41 5.43
CA VAL A 400 -7.22 18.62 4.04
C VAL A 400 -6.16 17.59 3.70
N THR A 401 -6.43 16.77 2.68
CA THR A 401 -5.50 15.73 2.22
C THR A 401 -5.28 15.83 0.72
N SER A 402 -4.06 15.57 0.26
CA SER A 402 -3.77 15.39 -1.17
C SER A 402 -2.69 14.33 -1.38
N TYR A 403 -2.53 13.89 -2.62
CA TYR A 403 -1.46 12.95 -2.97
C TYR A 403 -0.05 13.57 -2.87
N THR A 404 0.06 14.89 -3.08
CA THR A 404 1.36 15.59 -3.09
C THR A 404 1.45 16.66 -2.00
N HIS A 405 2.64 16.80 -1.41
CA HIS A 405 2.94 17.86 -0.44
C HIS A 405 2.64 19.25 -1.00
N ALA A 406 3.08 19.53 -2.23
CA ALA A 406 2.86 20.82 -2.89
C ALA A 406 1.36 21.18 -3.01
N ALA A 407 0.50 20.22 -3.30
CA ALA A 407 -0.94 20.49 -3.42
C ALA A 407 -1.58 20.85 -2.06
N VAL A 408 -1.18 20.16 -0.98
CA VAL A 408 -1.63 20.49 0.38
C VAL A 408 -1.12 21.87 0.77
N ASP A 409 0.18 22.10 0.60
CA ASP A 409 0.82 23.34 1.05
C ASP A 409 0.30 24.56 0.31
N ASN A 410 0.09 24.48 -1.01
CA ASN A 410 -0.49 25.58 -1.80
C ASN A 410 -1.88 25.99 -1.30
N LEU A 411 -2.66 25.05 -0.77
CA LEU A 411 -3.95 25.33 -0.16
C LEU A 411 -3.79 25.93 1.24
N LEU A 412 -2.89 25.38 2.06
CA LEU A 412 -2.62 25.88 3.41
C LEU A 412 -2.02 27.30 3.40
N VAL A 413 -1.16 27.64 2.44
CA VAL A 413 -0.65 29.01 2.27
C VAL A 413 -1.79 30.00 2.08
N LYS A 414 -2.77 29.67 1.23
CA LYS A 414 -3.94 30.54 1.02
C LYS A 414 -4.81 30.66 2.27
N LEU A 415 -4.93 29.60 3.06
CA LEU A 415 -5.64 29.65 4.33
C LEU A 415 -4.91 30.54 5.35
N LEU A 416 -3.59 30.45 5.42
CA LEU A 416 -2.76 31.32 6.26
C LEU A 416 -2.86 32.79 5.85
N ASP A 417 -2.84 33.08 4.54
CA ASP A 417 -3.04 34.44 4.01
C ASP A 417 -4.44 35.00 4.30
N MET A 418 -5.39 34.15 4.75
CA MET A 418 -6.74 34.51 5.19
C MET A 418 -6.92 34.42 6.72
N ASP A 419 -5.81 34.40 7.47
CA ASP A 419 -5.76 34.30 8.94
C ASP A 419 -6.45 33.04 9.51
N VAL A 420 -6.54 31.96 8.72
CA VAL A 420 -7.03 30.66 9.20
C VAL A 420 -5.88 29.88 9.81
N SER A 421 -5.99 29.55 11.10
CA SER A 421 -5.02 28.70 11.80
C SER A 421 -5.06 27.26 11.27
N VAL A 422 -3.88 26.73 10.93
CA VAL A 422 -3.70 25.38 10.37
C VAL A 422 -2.62 24.61 11.12
N LEU A 423 -2.72 23.28 11.11
CA LEU A 423 -1.69 22.35 11.55
C LEU A 423 -1.27 21.43 10.39
N ARG A 424 0.02 21.40 10.03
CA ARG A 424 0.56 20.52 8.98
C ARG A 424 1.18 19.26 9.60
N ILE A 425 0.82 18.07 9.14
CA ILE A 425 1.37 16.79 9.63
C ILE A 425 2.21 16.08 8.55
N GLY A 426 3.49 15.84 8.84
CA GLY A 426 4.39 15.12 7.94
C GLY A 426 5.05 16.01 6.88
N GLY A 427 6.01 15.41 6.17
CA GLY A 427 6.93 16.11 5.29
C GLY A 427 8.16 16.64 6.04
N THR A 428 9.30 16.72 5.37
CA THR A 428 10.51 17.33 5.94
C THR A 428 10.50 18.84 5.71
N PRO A 429 11.33 19.65 6.40
CA PRO A 429 11.38 21.10 6.15
C PRO A 429 11.68 21.46 4.68
N ALA A 430 12.37 20.57 3.96
CA ALA A 430 12.68 20.73 2.54
C ALA A 430 11.48 20.48 1.59
N LEU A 431 10.45 19.75 2.03
CA LEU A 431 9.24 19.51 1.24
C LEU A 431 8.16 20.55 1.41
N VAL A 432 8.12 21.08 2.62
CA VAL A 432 7.00 21.87 3.04
C VAL A 432 7.27 23.30 2.65
N HIS A 433 6.27 23.95 2.07
CA HIS A 433 6.37 25.34 1.68
C HIS A 433 6.88 26.20 2.87
N PRO A 434 7.83 27.14 2.68
CA PRO A 434 8.44 27.88 3.79
C PRO A 434 7.45 28.58 4.73
N LYS A 435 6.37 29.17 4.18
CA LYS A 435 5.28 29.76 4.98
C LYS A 435 4.54 28.74 5.86
N VAL A 436 4.45 27.48 5.44
CA VAL A 436 3.73 26.40 6.16
C VAL A 436 4.65 25.69 7.14
N GLY A 437 5.97 25.72 6.92
CA GLY A 437 7.00 25.10 7.76
C GLY A 437 6.81 25.32 9.28
N PRO A 438 6.61 26.57 9.75
CA PRO A 438 6.37 26.86 11.17
C PRO A 438 5.08 26.26 11.75
N HIS A 439 4.10 25.94 10.90
CA HIS A 439 2.80 25.38 11.30
C HIS A 439 2.80 23.85 11.35
N ARG A 440 3.97 23.22 11.16
CA ARG A 440 4.11 21.77 11.24
C ARG A 440 4.06 21.28 12.68
N LEU A 441 3.49 20.09 12.87
CA LEU A 441 3.50 19.43 14.16
C LEU A 441 4.93 19.14 14.63
N GLU A 442 5.82 18.71 13.73
CA GLU A 442 7.21 18.38 14.09
C GLU A 442 8.11 19.61 14.27
N ALA A 443 7.65 20.80 13.88
CA ALA A 443 8.36 22.05 14.14
C ALA A 443 8.08 22.58 15.55
N LYS A 444 7.01 22.10 16.21
CA LYS A 444 6.67 22.44 17.58
C LYS A 444 7.48 21.58 18.55
N SER A 445 8.04 22.21 19.58
CA SER A 445 8.71 21.50 20.67
C SER A 445 7.68 21.14 21.74
N PHE A 446 7.65 19.87 22.13
CA PHE A 446 6.77 19.37 23.19
C PHE A 446 7.63 18.70 24.26
N GLU A 447 7.45 19.08 25.52
CA GLU A 447 8.17 18.46 26.64
C GLU A 447 7.49 17.15 27.07
N HIS A 448 6.16 17.07 26.90
CA HIS A 448 5.35 15.93 27.31
C HIS A 448 4.33 15.56 26.22
N ALA A 449 4.00 14.26 26.12
CA ALA A 449 3.03 13.75 25.15
C ALA A 449 1.65 14.42 25.26
N GLU A 450 1.26 14.86 26.45
CA GLU A 450 -0.01 15.54 26.68
C GLU A 450 -0.08 16.91 26.00
N GLN A 451 1.03 17.65 25.94
CA GLN A 451 1.10 18.93 25.22
C GLN A 451 0.91 18.72 23.71
N MET A 452 1.52 17.66 23.18
CA MET A 452 1.35 17.27 21.78
C MET A 452 -0.10 16.88 21.49
N ARG A 453 -0.71 16.07 22.38
CA ARG A 453 -2.14 15.68 22.28
C ARG A 453 -3.05 16.90 22.25
N GLN A 454 -2.84 17.85 23.16
CA GLN A 454 -3.65 19.07 23.21
C GLN A 454 -3.48 19.91 21.95
N ALA A 455 -2.24 20.09 21.47
CA ALA A 455 -1.98 20.81 20.22
C ALA A 455 -2.66 20.17 18.99
N MET A 456 -2.83 18.85 18.97
CA MET A 456 -3.56 18.14 17.93
C MET A 456 -5.08 18.30 18.06
N LEU A 457 -5.62 18.38 19.29
CA LEU A 457 -7.04 18.57 19.54
C LEU A 457 -7.51 20.01 19.30
N ASP A 458 -6.65 20.99 19.59
CA ASP A 458 -6.92 22.40 19.34
C ASP A 458 -6.86 22.73 17.84
N ALA A 459 -6.24 21.87 17.03
CA ALA A 459 -6.11 22.06 15.60
C ALA A 459 -7.45 21.86 14.89
N SER A 460 -7.93 22.95 14.31
CA SER A 460 -9.25 23.00 13.69
C SER A 460 -9.24 22.83 12.17
N VAL A 461 -8.09 23.09 11.54
CA VAL A 461 -7.76 22.69 10.19
C VAL A 461 -6.45 21.91 10.23
N VAL A 462 -6.46 20.69 9.73
CA VAL A 462 -5.28 19.83 9.65
C VAL A 462 -4.98 19.54 8.19
N GLY A 463 -3.74 19.73 7.75
CA GLY A 463 -3.29 19.35 6.42
C GLY A 463 -2.29 18.20 6.47
N CYS A 464 -2.55 17.08 5.80
CA CYS A 464 -1.64 15.94 5.69
C CYS A 464 -1.26 15.58 4.25
#